data_AF-A0A226DPT4-F1
#
_entry.id   AF-A0A226DPT4-F1
#
_cell.length_a   1.000
_cell.length_b   1.000
_cell.length_c   1.000
_cell.angle_alpha   90.00
_cell.angle_beta   90.00
_cell.angle_gamma   90.00
#
_symmetry.space_group_name_H-M   'P 1'
#
loop_
_entity.id
_entity.type
_entity.pdbx_description
1 polymer ?
#
loop_
_entity_poly.entity_id
_entity_poly.type
_entity_poly.pdbx_seq_one_letter_code
_entity_poly.pdbx_strand_id
1 'polypeptide(L)'
;MCTSVDPITSKTFNSRTLNVIRISMKILASMGSIPFKWNPNRGSFSVSTTPMAKFSFFASVLHTVCLLFFLFWRLVQHSQNLESFQTLVWLWISIIFTIWALITLHNVWTKKEEIVAIFDGMKLLTLQLERVDKLIKLELPGRLHA
;
A
#
# COMPACT_ATOMS: atom_id res chain seq x y z
N MET A 1 -30.10 28.23 -6.05
CA MET A 1 -29.88 27.77 -4.66
C MET A 1 -28.81 26.69 -4.70
N CYS A 2 -27.57 27.07 -4.39
CA CYS A 2 -26.45 26.13 -4.27
C CYS A 2 -26.54 25.49 -2.88
N THR A 3 -26.86 24.20 -2.82
CA THR A 3 -26.64 23.41 -1.61
C THR A 3 -25.14 23.14 -1.52
N SER A 4 -24.45 23.94 -0.71
CA SER A 4 -23.12 23.57 -0.24
C SER A 4 -23.29 22.31 0.60
N VAL A 5 -22.95 21.17 0.00
CA VAL A 5 -22.74 19.94 0.74
C VAL A 5 -21.55 20.22 1.65
N ASP A 6 -21.84 20.44 2.93
CA ASP A 6 -20.84 20.56 3.98
C ASP A 6 -19.84 19.40 3.82
N PRO A 7 -18.53 19.66 3.93
CA PRO A 7 -17.56 18.58 3.92
C PRO A 7 -17.82 17.75 5.17
N ILE A 8 -18.55 16.64 4.98
CA ILE A 8 -18.82 15.63 5.99
C ILE A 8 -17.46 15.18 6.51
N THR A 9 -17.02 15.79 7.61
CA THR A 9 -15.93 15.37 8.48
C THR A 9 -16.39 14.12 9.22
N SER A 10 -16.72 13.07 8.45
CA SER A 10 -16.93 11.75 9.00
C SER A 10 -15.60 11.29 9.58
N LYS A 11 -15.61 10.91 10.87
CA LYS A 11 -14.55 10.09 11.48
C LYS A 11 -14.59 8.69 10.87
N THR A 12 -14.23 8.60 9.59
CA THR A 12 -14.43 7.44 8.69
C THR A 12 -13.63 6.20 9.07
N PHE A 13 -12.57 6.40 9.85
CA PHE A 13 -11.64 5.42 10.37
C PHE A 13 -11.06 6.02 11.66
N ASN A 14 -10.59 5.18 12.58
CA ASN A 14 -9.82 5.67 13.73
C ASN A 14 -8.70 6.59 13.20
N SER A 15 -8.69 7.85 13.66
CA SER A 15 -7.76 8.87 13.19
C SER A 15 -6.30 8.41 13.32
N ARG A 16 -6.02 7.56 14.32
CA ARG A 16 -4.72 6.90 14.49
C ARG A 16 -4.38 5.98 13.33
N THR A 17 -5.30 5.11 12.91
CA THR A 17 -5.10 4.17 11.80
C THR A 17 -4.86 4.89 10.48
N LEU A 18 -5.68 5.90 10.16
CA LEU A 18 -5.47 6.73 8.96
C LEU A 18 -4.13 7.47 8.99
N ASN A 19 -3.69 7.91 10.18
CA ASN A 19 -2.42 8.60 10.31
C ASN A 19 -1.23 7.64 10.12
N VAL A 20 -1.31 6.41 10.65
CA VAL A 20 -0.31 5.36 10.40
C VAL A 20 -0.23 5.06 8.91
N ILE A 21 -1.36 4.81 8.26
CA ILE A 21 -1.43 4.56 6.82
C ILE A 21 -0.82 5.71 6.03
N ARG A 22 -1.14 6.96 6.38
CA ARG A 22 -0.57 8.16 5.75
C ARG A 22 0.94 8.23 5.90
N ILE A 23 1.47 7.96 7.10
CA ILE A 23 2.92 7.99 7.36
C ILE A 23 3.62 6.89 6.57
N SER A 24 3.12 5.66 6.63
CA SER A 24 3.65 4.52 5.86
C SER A 24 3.69 4.85 4.37
N MET A 25 2.63 5.47 3.86
CA MET A 25 2.55 5.88 2.46
C MET A 25 3.58 6.93 2.08
N LYS A 26 3.81 7.94 2.95
CA LYS A 26 4.83 8.95 2.72
C LYS A 26 6.23 8.35 2.69
N ILE A 27 6.53 7.41 3.61
CA ILE A 27 7.81 6.71 3.65
C ILE A 27 8.01 5.91 2.36
N LEU A 28 7.05 5.07 2.01
CA LEU A 28 7.12 4.25 0.79
C LEU A 28 7.23 5.10 -0.49
N ALA A 29 6.50 6.21 -0.57
CA ALA A 29 6.58 7.14 -1.69
C ALA A 29 7.94 7.85 -1.75
N SER A 30 8.53 8.21 -0.60
CA SER A 30 9.85 8.84 -0.53
C SER A 30 10.99 7.90 -0.95
N MET A 31 10.80 6.59 -0.74
CA MET A 31 11.72 5.56 -1.20
C MET A 31 11.53 5.20 -2.68
N GLY A 32 10.56 5.82 -3.36
CA GLY A 32 10.23 5.49 -4.75
C GLY A 32 9.50 4.17 -4.93
N SER A 33 9.13 3.47 -3.86
CA SER A 33 8.64 2.08 -3.94
C SER A 33 7.20 1.96 -4.41
N ILE A 34 6.45 3.08 -4.50
CA ILE A 34 5.03 3.06 -4.84
C ILE A 34 4.60 4.21 -5.75
N PRO A 35 3.69 3.98 -6.71
CA PRO A 35 3.17 5.00 -7.62
C PRO A 35 1.97 5.74 -7.04
N PHE A 36 1.88 5.90 -5.73
CA PHE A 36 0.70 6.45 -5.06
C PHE A 36 1.01 7.75 -4.31
N LYS A 37 0.00 8.60 -4.15
CA LYS A 37 0.06 9.82 -3.34
C LYS A 37 -1.13 9.88 -2.39
N TRP A 38 -0.91 10.42 -1.20
CA TRP A 38 -2.00 10.70 -0.26
C TRP A 38 -2.76 11.96 -0.67
N ASN A 39 -4.09 11.86 -0.81
CA ASN A 39 -4.96 13.00 -1.06
C ASN A 39 -5.57 13.48 0.27
N PRO A 40 -5.14 14.64 0.82
CA PRO A 40 -5.65 15.14 2.09
C PRO A 40 -7.14 15.51 2.01
N ASN A 41 -7.61 16.00 0.87
CA ASN A 41 -8.99 16.45 0.69
C ASN A 41 -9.97 15.28 0.65
N ARG A 42 -9.54 14.14 0.10
CA ARG A 42 -10.35 12.91 0.06
C ARG A 42 -10.07 11.97 1.23
N GLY A 43 -9.02 12.22 2.02
CA GLY A 43 -8.53 11.31 3.05
C GLY A 43 -8.34 9.89 2.51
N SER A 44 -7.76 9.78 1.32
CA SER A 44 -7.61 8.52 0.57
C SER A 44 -6.34 8.54 -0.31
N PHE A 45 -5.99 7.40 -0.87
CA PHE A 45 -4.94 7.27 -1.86
C PHE A 45 -5.41 7.76 -3.23
N SER A 46 -4.45 8.12 -4.06
CA SER A 46 -4.65 8.34 -5.49
C SER A 46 -3.39 7.94 -6.24
N VAL A 47 -3.52 7.56 -7.49
CA VAL A 47 -2.36 7.30 -8.34
C VAL A 47 -1.59 8.59 -8.56
N SER A 48 -0.28 8.52 -8.36
CA SER A 48 0.61 9.64 -8.63
C SER A 48 0.77 9.81 -10.15
N THR A 49 0.47 11.00 -10.62
CA THR A 49 0.62 11.39 -12.03
C THR A 49 1.96 12.08 -12.31
N THR A 50 2.76 12.34 -11.27
CA THR A 50 4.00 13.11 -11.43
C THR A 50 5.08 12.28 -12.12
N PRO A 51 5.83 12.87 -13.08
CA PRO A 51 6.89 12.16 -13.79
C PRO A 51 7.99 11.69 -12.84
N MET A 52 8.28 12.47 -11.79
CA MET A 52 9.28 12.12 -10.78
C MET A 52 8.90 10.87 -9.98
N ALA A 53 7.61 10.68 -9.64
CA ALA A 53 7.16 9.47 -8.97
C ALA A 53 7.27 8.23 -9.87
N LYS A 54 6.98 8.37 -11.17
CA LYS A 54 7.18 7.29 -12.14
C LYS A 54 8.66 6.94 -12.28
N PHE A 55 9.51 7.94 -12.43
CA PHE A 55 10.96 7.74 -12.53
C PHE A 55 11.52 7.04 -11.28
N SER A 56 11.16 7.51 -10.09
CA SER A 56 11.61 6.91 -8.83
C SER A 56 11.14 5.46 -8.69
N PHE A 57 9.92 5.16 -9.13
CA PHE A 57 9.41 3.79 -9.20
C PHE A 57 10.21 2.91 -10.16
N PHE A 58 10.46 3.37 -11.39
CA PHE A 58 11.28 2.62 -12.34
C PHE A 58 12.74 2.46 -11.88
N ALA A 59 13.29 3.43 -11.17
CA ALA A 59 14.61 3.32 -10.56
C ALA A 59 14.63 2.22 -9.48
N SER A 60 13.57 2.10 -8.66
CA SER A 60 13.42 1.02 -7.68
C SER A 60 13.29 -0.35 -8.36
N VAL A 61 12.52 -0.44 -9.45
CA VAL A 61 12.42 -1.66 -10.28
C VAL A 61 13.80 -2.03 -10.84
N LEU A 62 14.50 -1.09 -11.46
CA LEU A 62 15.82 -1.30 -12.05
C LEU A 62 16.84 -1.76 -11.00
N HIS A 63 16.86 -1.11 -9.83
CA HIS A 63 17.71 -1.51 -8.72
C HIS A 63 17.43 -2.96 -8.29
N THR A 64 16.15 -3.35 -8.19
CA THR A 64 15.75 -4.71 -7.80
C THR A 64 16.16 -5.75 -8.86
N VAL A 65 16.05 -5.40 -10.15
CA VAL A 65 16.53 -6.26 -11.26
C VAL A 65 18.05 -6.41 -11.22
N CYS A 66 18.81 -5.32 -11.04
CA CYS A 66 20.26 -5.38 -10.91
C CYS A 66 20.70 -6.22 -9.71
N LEU A 67 20.01 -6.10 -8.56
CA LEU A 67 20.26 -6.93 -7.38
C LEU A 67 20.03 -8.40 -7.68
N LEU A 68 18.96 -8.75 -8.41
CA LEU A 68 18.69 -10.13 -8.80
C LEU A 68 19.81 -10.71 -9.68
N PHE A 69 20.28 -9.95 -10.67
CA PHE A 69 21.42 -10.36 -11.49
C PHE A 69 22.70 -10.55 -10.67
N PHE A 70 22.96 -9.64 -9.73
CA PHE A 70 24.08 -9.76 -8.81
C PHE A 70 23.99 -11.03 -7.95
N LEU A 71 22.81 -11.38 -7.44
CA LEU A 71 22.60 -12.59 -6.66
C LEU A 71 22.79 -13.86 -7.49
N PHE A 72 22.30 -13.90 -8.73
CA PHE A 72 22.55 -15.02 -9.64
C PHE A 72 24.03 -15.15 -9.98
N TRP A 73 24.70 -14.04 -10.27
CA TRP A 73 26.14 -14.02 -10.49
C TRP A 73 26.90 -14.58 -9.27
N ARG A 74 26.54 -14.14 -8.06
CA ARG A 74 27.12 -14.66 -6.81
C ARG A 74 26.85 -16.15 -6.58
N LEU A 75 25.64 -16.61 -6.93
CA LEU A 75 25.27 -18.02 -6.86
C LEU A 75 26.15 -18.88 -7.77
N VAL A 76 26.36 -18.46 -9.02
CA VAL A 76 27.25 -19.15 -9.96
C VAL A 76 28.68 -19.22 -9.42
N GLN A 77 29.23 -18.10 -8.93
CA GLN A 77 30.56 -18.09 -8.34
C GLN A 77 30.70 -19.04 -7.16
N HIS A 78 29.74 -19.05 -6.23
CA HIS A 78 29.80 -19.94 -5.05
C HIS A 78 29.62 -21.41 -5.41
N SER A 79 28.80 -21.71 -6.44
CA SER A 79 28.59 -23.08 -6.89
C SER A 79 29.85 -23.72 -7.49
N GLN A 80 30.75 -22.91 -8.07
CA GLN A 80 32.00 -23.37 -8.67
C GLN A 80 33.10 -23.60 -7.62
N ASN A 81 33.09 -22.84 -6.53
CA ASN A 81 34.14 -22.87 -5.50
C ASN A 81 33.86 -23.83 -4.34
N LEU A 82 32.79 -24.64 -4.39
CA LEU A 82 32.38 -25.56 -3.32
C LEU A 82 32.35 -24.89 -1.92
N GLU A 83 31.81 -23.68 -1.86
CA GLU A 83 31.69 -22.94 -0.59
C GLU A 83 30.57 -23.50 0.32
N SER A 84 30.52 -23.01 1.57
CA SER A 84 29.59 -23.45 2.62
C SER A 84 28.13 -23.54 2.16
N PHE A 85 27.49 -24.67 2.47
CA PHE A 85 26.06 -24.92 2.24
C PHE A 85 25.17 -23.80 2.80
N GLN A 86 25.55 -23.22 3.94
CA GLN A 86 24.81 -22.11 4.55
C GLN A 86 24.71 -20.90 3.62
N THR A 87 25.80 -20.55 2.94
CA THR A 87 25.83 -19.39 2.02
C THR A 87 24.97 -19.66 0.79
N LEU A 88 24.99 -20.90 0.28
CA LEU A 88 24.14 -21.30 -0.84
C LEU A 88 22.64 -21.16 -0.50
N VAL A 89 22.23 -21.64 0.68
CA VAL A 89 20.85 -21.52 1.16
C VAL A 89 20.45 -20.06 1.34
N TRP A 90 21.33 -19.23 1.92
CA TRP A 90 21.08 -17.80 2.09
C TRP A 90 20.91 -17.07 0.74
N LEU A 91 21.73 -17.40 -0.27
CA LEU A 91 21.61 -16.85 -1.62
C LEU A 91 20.28 -17.25 -2.27
N TRP A 92 19.86 -18.51 -2.16
CA TRP A 92 18.57 -18.97 -2.67
C TRP A 92 17.39 -18.24 -2.03
N ILE A 93 17.41 -18.10 -0.70
CA ILE A 93 16.38 -17.34 0.03
C ILE A 93 16.33 -15.89 -0.47
N SER A 94 17.50 -15.26 -0.63
CA SER A 94 17.60 -13.87 -1.11
C SER A 94 17.07 -13.70 -2.54
N ILE A 95 17.33 -14.66 -3.43
CA ILE A 95 16.80 -14.69 -4.79
C ILE A 95 15.28 -14.79 -4.77
N ILE A 96 14.71 -15.72 -3.99
CA ILE A 96 13.26 -15.89 -3.86
C ILE A 96 12.61 -14.60 -3.37
N PHE A 97 13.15 -13.96 -2.32
CA PHE A 97 12.63 -12.70 -1.82
C PHE A 97 12.70 -11.57 -2.86
N THR A 98 13.78 -11.51 -3.64
CA THR A 98 13.94 -10.48 -4.67
C THR A 98 12.97 -10.69 -5.85
N ILE A 99 12.71 -11.94 -6.24
CA ILE A 99 11.67 -12.27 -7.23
C ILE A 99 10.28 -11.85 -6.72
N TRP A 100 9.95 -12.15 -5.47
CA TRP A 100 8.69 -11.71 -4.86
C TRP A 100 8.55 -10.19 -4.83
N ALA A 101 9.64 -9.47 -4.57
CA ALA A 101 9.66 -8.01 -4.64
C ALA A 101 9.35 -7.51 -6.08
N LEU A 102 9.93 -8.12 -7.11
CA LEU A 102 9.64 -7.77 -8.51
C LEU A 102 8.19 -8.04 -8.89
N ILE A 103 7.63 -9.19 -8.51
CA ILE A 103 6.22 -9.52 -8.74
C ILE A 103 5.33 -8.49 -8.04
N THR A 104 5.67 -8.11 -6.81
CA THR A 104 4.92 -7.11 -6.05
C THR A 104 4.97 -5.74 -6.74
N LEU A 105 6.15 -5.29 -7.17
CA LEU A 105 6.29 -4.04 -7.93
C LEU A 105 5.48 -4.09 -9.24
N HIS A 106 5.54 -5.20 -9.97
CA HIS A 106 4.75 -5.39 -11.19
C HIS A 106 3.25 -5.27 -10.91
N ASN A 107 2.74 -6.01 -9.91
CA ASN A 107 1.34 -5.96 -9.50
C ASN A 107 0.94 -4.55 -9.06
N VAL A 108 1.75 -3.89 -8.25
CA VAL A 108 1.51 -2.49 -7.84
C VAL A 108 1.39 -1.59 -9.06
N TRP A 109 2.22 -1.76 -10.10
CA TRP A 109 2.18 -0.92 -11.29
C TRP A 109 0.96 -1.18 -12.18
N THR A 110 0.59 -2.44 -12.38
CA THR A 110 -0.52 -2.85 -13.26
C THR A 110 -1.89 -2.69 -12.59
N LYS A 111 -1.96 -2.98 -11.29
CA LYS A 111 -3.20 -2.99 -10.48
C LYS A 111 -3.38 -1.74 -9.63
N LYS A 112 -2.59 -0.68 -9.85
CA LYS A 112 -2.65 0.57 -9.06
C LYS A 112 -4.05 1.17 -8.92
N GLU A 113 -4.83 1.18 -10.00
CA GLU A 113 -6.19 1.73 -9.96
C GLU A 113 -7.14 0.84 -9.14
N GLU A 114 -7.01 -0.48 -9.26
CA GLU A 114 -7.79 -1.46 -8.46
C GLU A 114 -7.48 -1.31 -6.97
N ILE A 115 -6.21 -1.12 -6.59
CA ILE A 115 -5.80 -0.89 -5.20
C ILE A 115 -6.45 0.36 -4.61
N VAL A 116 -6.48 1.46 -5.38
CA VAL A 116 -7.14 2.70 -4.97
C VAL A 116 -8.65 2.49 -4.83
N ALA A 117 -9.28 1.83 -5.80
CA ALA A 117 -10.71 1.54 -5.79
C ALA A 117 -11.13 0.66 -4.59
N ILE A 118 -10.33 -0.38 -4.27
CA ILE A 118 -10.57 -1.24 -3.11
C ILE A 118 -10.49 -0.43 -1.81
N PHE A 119 -9.49 0.45 -1.69
CA PHE A 119 -9.35 1.29 -0.50
C PHE A 119 -10.54 2.25 -0.33
N ASP A 120 -10.96 2.91 -1.42
CA ASP A 120 -12.15 3.77 -1.42
C ASP A 120 -13.43 2.97 -1.10
N GLY A 121 -13.56 1.76 -1.63
CA GLY A 121 -14.65 0.84 -1.34
C GLY A 121 -14.71 0.43 0.13
N MET A 122 -13.57 0.04 0.72
CA MET A 122 -13.49 -0.26 2.16
C MET A 122 -13.90 0.95 3.00
N LYS A 123 -13.46 2.16 2.62
CA LYS A 123 -13.85 3.38 3.31
C LYS A 123 -15.35 3.64 3.24
N LEU A 124 -15.98 3.39 2.09
CA LEU A 124 -17.43 3.49 1.93
C LEU A 124 -18.19 2.46 2.80
N LEU A 125 -17.70 1.22 2.85
CA LEU A 125 -18.30 0.17 3.67
C LEU A 125 -18.23 0.51 5.16
N THR A 126 -17.06 0.94 5.65
CA THR A 126 -16.89 1.39 7.04
C THR A 126 -17.84 2.54 7.37
N LEU A 127 -18.04 3.48 6.44
CA LEU A 127 -19.02 4.57 6.58
C LEU A 127 -20.46 4.11 6.71
N GLN A 128 -20.85 3.09 5.96
CA GLN A 128 -22.19 2.54 6.04
C GLN A 128 -22.38 1.78 7.35
N LEU A 129 -21.40 0.99 7.76
CA LEU A 129 -21.43 0.24 9.01
C LEU A 129 -21.54 1.18 10.23
N GLU A 130 -20.75 2.26 10.26
CA GLU A 130 -20.80 3.25 11.36
C GLU A 130 -22.15 3.96 11.42
N ARG A 131 -22.77 4.26 10.26
CA ARG A 131 -24.11 4.86 10.21
C ARG A 131 -25.16 3.91 10.77
N VAL A 132 -25.08 2.62 10.42
CA VAL A 132 -26.00 1.59 10.94
C VAL A 132 -25.82 1.41 12.45
N ASP A 133 -24.59 1.33 12.96
CA ASP A 133 -24.32 1.21 14.41
C ASP A 133 -24.88 2.41 15.20
N LYS A 134 -24.73 3.63 14.69
CA LYS A 134 -25.31 4.82 15.31
C LYS A 134 -26.83 4.81 15.32
N LEU A 135 -27.47 4.38 14.23
CA LEU A 135 -28.93 4.26 14.16
C LEU A 135 -29.44 3.25 15.20
N ILE A 136 -28.82 2.08 15.28
CA ILE A 136 -29.17 1.04 16.27
C ILE A 136 -29.02 1.57 17.71
N LYS A 137 -27.92 2.28 18.01
CA LYS A 137 -27.70 2.89 19.33
C LYS A 137 -28.71 4.00 19.68
N LEU A 138 -29.27 4.70 18.70
CA LEU A 138 -30.28 5.73 18.92
C LEU A 138 -31.68 5.13 19.09
N GLU A 139 -31.95 3.96 18.52
CA GLU A 139 -33.24 3.27 18.59
C GLU A 139 -33.41 2.42 19.86
N LEU A 140 -32.30 1.89 20.42
CA LEU A 140 -32.31 1.13 21.67
C LEU A 140 -32.72 1.90 22.96
N PRO A 141 -32.34 3.16 23.22
CA PRO A 141 -32.77 3.87 24.42
C PRO A 141 -34.28 4.15 24.47
N GLY A 142 -34.99 4.07 23.34
CA GLY A 142 -36.45 4.19 23.27
C GLY A 142 -37.21 2.93 23.68
N ARG A 143 -36.57 1.76 23.73
CA ARG A 143 -37.21 0.46 24.07
C ARG A 143 -37.00 -0.01 25.50
N LEU A 144 -36.12 0.62 26.27
CA LEU A 144 -35.88 0.28 27.69
C LEU A 144 -36.74 1.12 28.66
N HIS A 145 -37.52 2.06 28.14
CA HIS A 145 -38.42 2.93 28.91
C HIS A 145 -39.90 2.84 28.46
N ALA A 146 -40.26 1.84 27.66
CA ALA A 146 -41.63 1.54 27.26
C ALA A 146 -42.09 0.22 27.91
#